data_AF-A0AAD5UWC4-F1
#
_entry.id   AF-A0AAD5UWC4-F1
#
_cell.length_a   1.000
_cell.length_b   1.000
_cell.length_c   1.000
_cell.angle_alpha   90.00
_cell.angle_beta   90.00
_cell.angle_gamma   90.00
#
_symmetry.space_group_name_H-M   'P 1'
#
loop_
_entity.id
_entity.type
_entity.pdbx_description
1 polymer ?
#
loop_
_entity_poly.entity_id
_entity_poly.type
_entity_poly.pdbx_seq_one_letter_code
_entity_poly.pdbx_strand_id
1 'polypeptide(L)'
;MIAQFELHFRQLHVIVKALAIIEDIISSCNTQEILHDEDLQSSLIQELTTIIGRINAFDYDSDDLDFVYHALFTKAKAFTARFCITRELHDIDESISLLKTITHFPDSNPSVLASVTFTLAELRYDHTQNVDDLDNLIESEETLLRFEDFCTYRGFRKLALHLLIRFKIKHEVDDAERSLSLSNEIYPLSVNSDDLVWSRIRMLSITGLSHMGRRFSDISQVFKRVQEGALISSQNLESIHALYYFLAKQFKFAALDSNLSQMREIEQIIYSHPEHTKWKFPIFNYATEAELNESIALLSLMITHQG
;
A
#
# COMPACT_ATOMS: atom_id res chain seq x y z
N MET A 1 47.32 6.00 -15.82
CA MET A 1 46.90 5.50 -14.50
C MET A 1 46.49 6.63 -13.55
N ILE A 2 47.39 7.50 -13.08
CA ILE A 2 47.03 8.60 -12.15
C ILE A 2 45.97 9.56 -12.74
N ALA A 3 46.13 10.02 -13.99
CA ALA A 3 45.16 10.91 -14.63
C ALA A 3 43.76 10.27 -14.82
N GLN A 4 43.72 8.95 -15.03
CA GLN A 4 42.46 8.20 -15.16
C GLN A 4 41.78 8.05 -13.79
N PHE A 5 42.56 7.79 -12.74
CA PHE A 5 42.08 7.76 -11.36
C PHE A 5 41.54 9.12 -10.90
N GLU A 6 42.23 10.22 -11.22
CA GLU A 6 41.75 11.58 -10.91
C GLU A 6 40.46 11.92 -11.66
N LEU A 7 40.30 11.46 -12.90
CA LEU A 7 39.07 11.62 -13.67
C LEU A 7 37.91 10.88 -13.01
N HIS A 8 38.08 9.59 -12.70
CA HIS A 8 37.06 8.78 -12.01
C HIS A 8 36.68 9.37 -10.66
N PHE A 9 37.65 9.84 -9.87
CA PHE A 9 37.40 10.47 -8.58
C PHE A 9 36.57 11.75 -8.70
N ARG A 10 36.85 12.60 -9.70
CA ARG A 10 36.05 13.80 -9.97
C ARG A 10 34.63 13.46 -10.41
N GLN A 11 34.47 12.43 -11.24
CA GLN A 11 33.15 11.98 -11.68
C GLN A 11 32.33 11.42 -10.50
N LEU A 12 32.94 10.58 -9.66
CA LEU A 12 32.31 10.04 -8.46
C LEU A 12 31.90 11.15 -7.48
N HIS A 13 32.74 12.16 -7.29
CA HIS A 13 32.40 13.31 -6.43
C HIS A 13 31.19 14.10 -6.93
N VAL A 14 31.04 14.27 -8.25
CA VAL A 14 29.86 14.90 -8.84
C VAL A 14 28.62 14.05 -8.59
N ILE A 15 28.73 12.73 -8.74
CA ILE A 15 27.64 11.77 -8.51
C ILE A 15 27.19 11.80 -7.04
N VAL A 16 28.12 11.73 -6.08
CA VAL A 16 27.80 11.77 -4.64
C VAL A 16 27.11 13.08 -4.25
N LYS A 17 27.60 14.22 -4.76
CA LYS A 17 26.93 15.51 -4.51
C LYS A 17 25.53 15.57 -5.10
N ALA A 18 25.34 15.04 -6.31
CA ALA A 18 24.03 14.97 -6.93
C ALA A 18 23.08 14.09 -6.11
N LEU A 19 23.55 12.95 -5.61
CA LEU A 19 22.75 12.06 -4.75
C LEU A 19 22.25 12.74 -3.48
N ALA A 20 23.12 13.50 -2.79
CA ALA A 20 22.73 14.21 -1.57
C ALA A 20 21.62 15.24 -1.85
N ILE A 21 21.77 16.03 -2.93
CA ILE A 21 20.77 17.02 -3.35
C ILE A 21 19.44 16.33 -3.69
N ILE A 22 19.50 15.21 -4.43
CA ILE A 22 18.30 14.47 -4.82
C ILE A 22 17.60 13.85 -3.61
N GLU A 23 18.34 13.31 -2.64
CA GLU A 23 17.78 12.75 -1.41
C GLU A 23 17.07 13.80 -0.57
N ASP A 24 17.66 14.98 -0.43
CA ASP A 24 17.02 16.13 0.23
C ASP A 24 15.72 16.52 -0.48
N ILE A 25 15.72 16.58 -1.82
CA ILE A 25 14.52 16.89 -2.62
C ILE A 25 13.44 15.82 -2.43
N ILE A 26 13.78 14.53 -2.52
CA ILE A 26 12.81 13.44 -2.37
C ILE A 26 12.23 13.44 -0.96
N SER A 27 13.06 13.61 0.07
CA SER A 27 12.61 13.66 1.46
C SER A 27 11.67 14.83 1.71
N SER A 28 11.92 15.97 1.07
CA SER A 28 11.14 17.19 1.25
C SER A 28 9.90 17.27 0.36
N CYS A 29 9.82 16.51 -0.73
CA CYS A 29 8.58 16.33 -1.49
C CYS A 29 7.47 15.62 -0.68
N ASN A 30 7.84 14.87 0.36
CA ASN A 30 6.88 14.27 1.30
C ASN A 30 6.26 15.30 2.26
N THR A 31 6.83 16.50 2.37
CA THR A 31 6.29 17.61 3.15
C THR A 31 5.64 18.60 2.18
N GLN A 32 4.30 18.69 2.20
CA GLN A 32 3.49 19.43 1.22
C GLN A 32 3.90 20.90 0.93
N GLU A 33 4.82 21.50 1.71
CA GLU A 33 5.28 22.87 1.56
C GLU A 33 6.00 23.17 0.23
N ILE A 34 6.81 22.25 -0.31
CA ILE A 34 7.54 22.47 -1.58
C ILE A 34 6.59 22.52 -2.78
N LEU A 35 5.42 21.90 -2.67
CA LEU A 35 4.45 21.86 -3.77
C LEU A 35 3.79 23.22 -4.05
N HIS A 36 3.97 24.22 -3.18
CA HIS A 36 3.31 25.51 -3.30
C HIS A 36 4.21 26.68 -3.72
N ASP A 37 5.53 26.49 -3.82
CA ASP A 37 6.48 27.53 -4.24
C ASP A 37 6.95 27.28 -5.68
N GLU A 38 6.36 28.00 -6.65
CA GLU A 38 6.65 27.83 -8.08
C GLU A 38 8.10 28.21 -8.45
N ASP A 39 8.70 29.18 -7.75
CA ASP A 39 10.08 29.62 -7.99
C ASP A 39 11.06 28.54 -7.51
N LEU A 40 10.82 27.99 -6.32
CA LEU A 40 11.60 26.88 -5.78
C LEU A 40 11.49 25.65 -6.69
N GLN A 41 10.29 25.28 -7.14
CA GLN A 41 10.09 24.16 -8.06
C GLN A 41 10.85 24.36 -9.37
N SER A 42 10.76 25.54 -9.97
CA SER A 42 11.46 25.85 -11.22
C SER A 42 12.98 25.73 -11.07
N SER A 43 13.53 26.24 -9.96
CA SER A 43 14.96 26.11 -9.64
C SER A 43 15.37 24.64 -9.49
N LEU A 44 14.59 23.84 -8.75
CA LEU A 44 14.86 22.42 -8.53
C LEU A 44 14.79 21.62 -9.84
N ILE A 45 13.78 21.86 -10.68
CA ILE A 45 13.65 21.21 -11.99
C ILE A 45 14.87 21.52 -12.87
N GLN A 46 15.34 22.77 -12.88
CA GLN A 46 16.51 23.17 -13.65
C GLN A 46 17.78 22.46 -13.16
N GLU A 47 17.95 22.35 -11.85
CA GLU A 47 19.08 21.64 -11.24
C GLU A 47 19.06 20.14 -11.57
N LEU A 48 17.91 19.48 -11.39
CA LEU A 48 17.72 18.06 -11.74
C LEU A 48 17.98 17.80 -13.23
N THR A 49 17.46 18.67 -14.10
CA THR A 49 17.69 18.57 -15.55
C THR A 49 19.17 18.72 -15.90
N THR A 50 19.88 19.63 -15.20
CA THR A 50 21.32 19.80 -15.36
C THR A 50 22.10 18.56 -14.90
N ILE A 51 21.71 17.95 -13.79
CA ILE A 51 22.30 16.70 -13.29
C ILE A 51 22.11 15.57 -14.31
N ILE A 52 20.88 15.36 -14.80
CA ILE A 52 20.57 14.34 -15.82
C ILE A 52 21.41 14.58 -17.08
N GLY A 53 21.47 15.83 -17.57
CA GLY A 53 22.27 16.19 -18.74
C GLY A 53 23.76 15.90 -18.56
N ARG A 54 24.33 16.19 -17.38
CA ARG A 54 25.73 15.87 -17.06
C ARG A 54 25.99 14.37 -17.02
N ILE A 55 25.06 13.60 -16.46
CA ILE A 55 25.19 12.13 -16.41
C ILE A 55 25.15 11.54 -17.83
N ASN A 56 24.24 12.02 -18.68
CA ASN A 56 24.12 11.57 -20.08
C ASN A 56 25.33 11.90 -20.94
N ALA A 57 26.06 12.96 -20.60
CA ALA A 57 27.27 13.36 -21.33
C ALA A 57 28.50 12.51 -20.98
N PHE A 58 28.40 11.61 -19.98
CA PHE A 58 29.47 10.67 -19.72
C PHE A 58 29.47 9.57 -20.78
N ASP A 59 30.65 9.37 -21.37
CA ASP A 59 30.91 8.20 -22.20
C ASP A 59 31.07 6.99 -21.28
N TYR A 60 30.21 5.99 -21.45
CA TYR A 60 30.12 4.82 -20.59
C TYR A 60 31.06 3.69 -21.04
N ASP A 61 32.02 3.96 -21.94
CA ASP A 61 33.11 3.05 -22.35
C ASP A 61 34.08 2.65 -21.22
N SER A 62 33.67 2.87 -19.98
CA SER A 62 34.37 2.47 -18.77
C SER A 62 34.12 0.99 -18.49
N ASP A 63 35.19 0.19 -18.46
CA ASP A 63 35.19 -1.18 -17.92
C ASP A 63 34.80 -1.24 -16.41
N ASP A 64 34.66 -0.08 -15.76
CA ASP A 64 34.23 0.05 -14.37
C ASP A 64 32.70 -0.03 -14.25
N LEU A 65 32.21 -1.25 -14.05
CA LEU A 65 30.79 -1.57 -13.88
C LEU A 65 30.17 -0.81 -12.69
N ASP A 66 30.94 -0.55 -11.63
CA ASP A 66 30.47 0.17 -10.44
C ASP A 66 30.16 1.63 -10.78
N PHE A 67 31.00 2.26 -11.61
CA PHE A 67 30.75 3.62 -12.08
C PHE A 67 29.46 3.71 -12.89
N VAL A 68 29.25 2.79 -13.84
CA VAL A 68 28.03 2.75 -14.66
C VAL A 68 26.80 2.55 -13.77
N TYR A 69 26.87 1.60 -12.83
CA TYR A 69 25.83 1.35 -11.84
C TYR A 69 25.44 2.63 -11.08
N HIS A 70 26.41 3.34 -10.51
CA HIS A 70 26.17 4.55 -9.71
C HIS A 70 25.61 5.70 -10.54
N ALA A 71 26.09 5.85 -11.78
CA ALA A 71 25.59 6.87 -12.70
C ALA A 71 24.12 6.62 -13.08
N LEU A 72 23.78 5.37 -13.43
CA LEU A 72 22.40 4.99 -13.74
C LEU A 72 21.47 5.16 -12.53
N PHE A 73 21.92 4.74 -11.34
CA PHE A 73 21.13 4.86 -10.11
C PHE A 73 20.84 6.32 -9.76
N THR A 74 21.85 7.19 -9.87
CA THR A 74 21.70 8.63 -9.64
C THR A 74 20.76 9.27 -10.66
N LYS A 75 20.86 8.86 -11.92
CA LYS A 75 19.98 9.34 -12.98
C LYS A 75 18.52 8.93 -12.72
N ALA A 76 18.29 7.69 -12.29
CA ALA A 76 16.96 7.22 -11.92
C ALA A 76 16.37 8.03 -10.76
N LYS A 77 17.14 8.24 -9.69
CA LYS A 77 16.71 9.08 -8.56
C LYS A 77 16.37 10.52 -9.00
N ALA A 78 17.16 11.11 -9.91
CA ALA A 78 16.89 12.46 -10.43
C ALA A 78 15.55 12.53 -11.19
N PHE A 79 15.26 11.51 -12.01
CA PHE A 79 13.96 11.40 -12.68
C PHE A 79 12.81 11.23 -11.68
N THR A 80 12.97 10.37 -10.67
CA THR A 80 11.98 10.22 -9.60
C THR A 80 11.69 11.54 -8.91
N ALA A 81 12.74 12.29 -8.54
CA ALA A 81 12.59 13.60 -7.92
C ALA A 81 11.87 14.59 -8.84
N ARG A 82 12.20 14.60 -10.14
CA ARG A 82 11.53 15.47 -11.11
C ARG A 82 10.05 15.12 -11.25
N PHE A 83 9.70 13.83 -11.32
CA PHE A 83 8.32 13.37 -11.31
C PHE A 83 7.55 13.84 -10.06
N CYS A 84 8.15 13.79 -8.88
CA CYS A 84 7.48 14.27 -7.65
C CYS A 84 7.05 15.74 -7.74
N ILE A 85 7.80 16.55 -8.49
CA ILE A 85 7.54 17.98 -8.71
C ILE A 85 6.58 18.18 -9.91
N THR A 86 6.92 17.63 -11.07
CA THR A 86 6.24 17.91 -12.35
C THR A 86 5.01 17.04 -12.58
N ARG A 87 4.96 15.85 -11.96
CA ARG A 87 3.99 14.77 -12.21
C ARG A 87 3.97 14.29 -13.67
N GLU A 88 5.03 14.56 -14.43
CA GLU A 88 5.19 14.13 -15.82
C GLU A 88 5.51 12.62 -15.89
N LEU A 89 4.59 11.82 -16.44
CA LEU A 89 4.72 10.36 -16.50
C LEU A 89 5.99 9.86 -17.19
N HIS A 90 6.52 10.61 -18.15
CA HIS A 90 7.78 10.26 -18.80
C HIS A 90 8.94 10.13 -17.80
N ASP A 91 8.99 10.97 -16.76
CA ASP A 91 10.06 10.95 -15.77
C ASP A 91 10.02 9.67 -14.94
N ILE A 92 8.85 9.27 -14.46
CA ILE A 92 8.73 8.06 -13.64
C ILE A 92 8.99 6.80 -14.48
N ASP A 93 8.59 6.81 -15.76
CA ASP A 93 8.82 5.71 -16.69
C ASP A 93 10.33 5.51 -16.97
N GLU A 94 11.06 6.60 -17.22
CA GLU A 94 12.52 6.56 -17.38
C GLU A 94 13.22 6.10 -16.10
N SER A 95 12.77 6.56 -14.93
CA SER A 95 13.31 6.11 -13.64
C SER A 95 13.15 4.59 -13.47
N ILE A 96 11.94 4.06 -13.70
CA ILE A 96 11.66 2.62 -13.59
C ILE A 96 12.51 1.82 -14.58
N SER A 97 12.61 2.29 -15.83
CA SER A 97 13.42 1.64 -16.87
C SER A 97 14.89 1.53 -16.45
N LEU A 98 15.47 2.61 -15.92
CA LEU A 98 16.84 2.62 -15.42
C LEU A 98 17.01 1.70 -14.22
N LEU A 99 16.12 1.75 -13.24
CA LEU A 99 16.21 0.88 -12.06
C LEU A 99 16.09 -0.60 -12.44
N LYS A 100 15.19 -0.97 -13.36
CA LYS A 100 15.11 -2.33 -13.90
C LYS A 100 16.41 -2.74 -14.60
N THR A 101 17.01 -1.84 -15.37
CA THR A 101 18.33 -2.10 -15.99
C THR A 101 19.39 -2.42 -14.94
N ILE A 102 19.42 -1.67 -13.83
CA ILE A 102 20.36 -1.87 -12.73
C ILE A 102 20.15 -3.23 -12.03
N THR A 103 18.91 -3.74 -11.94
CA THR A 103 18.64 -5.07 -11.34
C THR A 103 19.24 -6.24 -12.12
N HIS A 104 19.71 -6.03 -13.36
CA HIS A 104 20.40 -7.05 -14.14
C HIS A 104 21.91 -7.10 -13.90
N PHE A 105 22.46 -6.21 -13.07
CA PHE A 105 23.88 -6.22 -12.73
C PHE A 105 24.17 -7.42 -11.80
N PRO A 106 25.30 -8.14 -11.97
CA PRO A 106 25.63 -9.34 -11.18
C PRO A 106 25.60 -9.12 -9.67
N ASP A 107 26.00 -7.92 -9.23
CA ASP A 107 26.07 -7.53 -7.82
C ASP A 107 24.96 -6.53 -7.45
N SER A 108 23.83 -6.57 -8.16
CA SER A 108 22.72 -5.64 -7.89
C SER A 108 22.24 -5.80 -6.44
N ASN A 109 22.34 -4.71 -5.68
CA ASN A 109 21.94 -4.70 -4.28
C ASN A 109 20.41 -4.77 -4.19
N PRO A 110 19.82 -5.58 -3.29
CA PRO A 110 18.37 -5.63 -3.10
C PRO A 110 17.71 -4.28 -2.80
N SER A 111 18.47 -3.29 -2.31
CA SER A 111 18.02 -1.89 -2.18
C SER A 111 17.61 -1.23 -3.50
N VAL A 112 18.20 -1.63 -4.64
CA VAL A 112 17.77 -1.17 -5.97
C VAL A 112 16.39 -1.73 -6.27
N LEU A 113 16.17 -3.02 -6.02
CA LEU A 113 14.86 -3.63 -6.20
C LEU A 113 13.82 -2.99 -5.27
N ALA A 114 14.18 -2.69 -4.02
CA ALA A 114 13.33 -1.92 -3.12
C ALA A 114 13.01 -0.52 -3.67
N SER A 115 13.96 0.11 -4.37
CA SER A 115 13.74 1.39 -5.06
C SER A 115 12.77 1.23 -6.24
N VAL A 116 12.92 0.18 -7.06
CA VAL A 116 11.95 -0.17 -8.13
C VAL A 116 10.54 -0.31 -7.54
N THR A 117 10.39 -1.12 -6.49
CA THR A 117 9.14 -1.33 -5.77
C THR A 117 8.54 -0.02 -5.30
N PHE A 118 9.32 0.84 -4.64
CA PHE A 118 8.85 2.14 -4.17
C PHE A 118 8.38 3.04 -5.32
N THR A 119 9.18 3.16 -6.38
CA THR A 119 8.89 4.01 -7.54
C THR A 119 7.65 3.53 -8.30
N LEU A 120 7.44 2.21 -8.44
CA LEU A 120 6.23 1.65 -9.00
C LEU A 120 5.00 1.88 -8.10
N ALA A 121 5.11 1.59 -6.80
CA ALA A 121 4.00 1.64 -5.86
C ALA A 121 3.52 3.05 -5.53
N GLU A 122 4.39 3.82 -4.88
CA GLU A 122 3.99 5.04 -4.17
C GLU A 122 3.89 6.24 -5.11
N LEU A 123 4.47 6.12 -6.31
CA LEU A 123 4.55 7.23 -7.26
C LEU A 123 3.72 6.96 -8.52
N ARG A 124 4.03 5.89 -9.26
CA ARG A 124 3.37 5.64 -10.55
C ARG A 124 1.97 5.06 -10.40
N TYR A 125 1.80 4.00 -9.60
CA TYR A 125 0.49 3.39 -9.39
C TYR A 125 -0.46 4.37 -8.70
N ASP A 126 -0.02 5.08 -7.65
CA ASP A 126 -0.86 6.08 -6.99
C ASP A 126 -1.35 7.17 -7.96
N HIS A 127 -0.53 7.56 -8.92
CA HIS A 127 -0.89 8.54 -9.93
C HIS A 127 -1.79 8.00 -11.05
N THR A 128 -1.48 6.82 -11.59
CA THR A 128 -2.15 6.28 -12.79
C THR A 128 -3.31 5.34 -12.46
N GLN A 129 -3.28 4.72 -11.29
CA GLN A 129 -4.09 3.57 -10.90
C GLN A 129 -4.03 2.42 -11.94
N ASN A 130 -2.92 2.31 -12.67
CA ASN A 130 -2.75 1.28 -13.69
C ASN A 130 -2.52 -0.09 -13.04
N VAL A 131 -3.39 -1.04 -13.33
CA VAL A 131 -3.36 -2.39 -12.75
C VAL A 131 -2.08 -3.15 -13.12
N ASP A 132 -1.50 -2.91 -14.29
CA ASP A 132 -0.26 -3.56 -14.69
C ASP A 132 0.93 -3.12 -13.80
N ASP A 133 0.93 -1.87 -13.32
CA ASP A 133 1.94 -1.40 -12.38
C ASP A 133 1.82 -2.09 -11.03
N LEU A 134 0.59 -2.38 -10.58
CA LEU A 134 0.32 -3.15 -9.37
C LEU A 134 0.77 -4.61 -9.50
N ASP A 135 0.62 -5.23 -10.67
CA ASP A 135 1.14 -6.58 -10.92
C ASP A 135 2.66 -6.62 -10.86
N ASN A 136 3.34 -5.70 -11.56
CA ASN A 136 4.80 -5.57 -11.53
C ASN A 136 5.33 -5.29 -10.12
N LEU A 137 4.58 -4.51 -9.34
CA LEU A 137 4.89 -4.19 -7.96
C LEU A 137 4.86 -5.45 -7.07
N ILE A 138 3.79 -6.23 -7.15
CA ILE A 138 3.64 -7.47 -6.39
C ILE A 138 4.80 -8.43 -6.71
N GLU A 139 5.14 -8.61 -8.00
CA GLU A 139 6.27 -9.45 -8.41
C GLU A 139 7.61 -8.95 -7.84
N SER A 140 7.82 -7.63 -7.85
CA SER A 140 9.05 -7.02 -7.31
C SER A 140 9.15 -7.20 -5.79
N GLU A 141 8.04 -7.06 -5.05
CA GLU A 141 7.99 -7.28 -3.60
C GLU A 141 8.20 -8.75 -3.23
N GLU A 142 7.59 -9.67 -3.97
CA GLU A 142 7.82 -11.11 -3.80
C GLU A 142 9.29 -11.48 -4.02
N THR A 143 9.93 -10.86 -5.02
CA THR A 143 11.35 -11.06 -5.28
C THR A 143 12.20 -10.47 -4.16
N LEU A 144 11.85 -9.27 -3.67
CA LEU A 144 12.54 -8.61 -2.57
C LEU A 144 12.47 -9.41 -1.27
N LEU A 145 11.33 -10.05 -0.99
CA LEU A 145 11.13 -10.92 0.18
C LEU A 145 11.92 -12.25 0.11
N ARG A 146 12.63 -12.54 -0.98
CA ARG A 146 13.58 -13.68 -1.01
C ARG A 146 14.92 -13.34 -0.38
N PHE A 147 15.21 -12.06 -0.17
CA PHE A 147 16.43 -11.61 0.49
C PHE A 147 16.21 -11.53 2.00
N GLU A 148 17.07 -12.20 2.77
CA GLU A 148 16.93 -12.34 4.22
C GLU A 148 16.82 -10.99 4.95
N ASP A 149 17.61 -9.99 4.51
CA ASP A 149 17.58 -8.62 5.05
C ASP A 149 16.26 -7.88 4.80
N PHE A 150 15.46 -8.34 3.83
CA PHE A 150 14.21 -7.73 3.43
C PHE A 150 12.97 -8.53 3.83
N CYS A 151 13.14 -9.73 4.40
CA CYS A 151 12.13 -10.54 5.10
C CYS A 151 11.66 -9.86 6.40
N THR A 152 11.38 -8.56 6.34
CA THR A 152 10.95 -7.74 7.45
C THR A 152 9.43 -7.71 7.48
N TYR A 153 8.88 -7.45 8.67
CA TYR A 153 7.47 -7.13 8.84
C TYR A 153 6.96 -6.10 7.80
N ARG A 154 7.75 -5.05 7.52
CA ARG A 154 7.36 -3.99 6.58
C ARG A 154 7.17 -4.52 5.16
N GLY A 155 8.06 -5.40 4.69
CA GLY A 155 7.97 -6.02 3.37
C GLY A 155 6.71 -6.87 3.23
N PHE A 156 6.48 -7.79 4.17
CA PHE A 156 5.29 -8.64 4.15
C PHE A 156 4.00 -7.83 4.22
N ARG A 157 3.96 -6.75 5.03
CA ARG A 157 2.79 -5.87 5.13
C ARG A 157 2.49 -5.16 3.82
N LYS A 158 3.52 -4.65 3.13
CA LYS A 158 3.33 -3.99 1.83
C LYS A 158 2.77 -4.95 0.79
N LEU A 159 3.35 -6.15 0.68
CA LEU A 159 2.86 -7.19 -0.22
C LEU A 159 1.41 -7.60 0.09
N ALA A 160 1.08 -7.81 1.35
CA ALA A 160 -0.29 -8.13 1.76
C ALA A 160 -1.29 -7.03 1.37
N LEU A 161 -0.89 -5.75 1.49
CA LEU A 161 -1.71 -4.62 1.09
C LEU A 161 -1.90 -4.55 -0.43
N HIS A 162 -0.85 -4.72 -1.23
CA HIS A 162 -0.94 -4.67 -2.69
C HIS A 162 -1.76 -5.82 -3.26
N LEU A 163 -1.58 -7.05 -2.73
CA LEU A 163 -2.45 -8.19 -3.06
C LEU A 163 -3.92 -7.88 -2.75
N LEU A 164 -4.21 -7.22 -1.63
CA LEU A 164 -5.56 -6.83 -1.27
C LEU A 164 -6.14 -5.76 -2.21
N ILE A 165 -5.32 -4.81 -2.67
CA ILE A 165 -5.72 -3.82 -3.66
C ILE A 165 -6.02 -4.52 -4.99
N ARG A 166 -5.15 -5.44 -5.44
CA ARG A 166 -5.35 -6.19 -6.69
C ARG A 166 -6.60 -7.05 -6.62
N PHE A 167 -6.82 -7.74 -5.51
CA PHE A 167 -8.05 -8.46 -5.24
C PHE A 167 -9.29 -7.56 -5.41
N LYS A 168 -9.28 -6.32 -4.87
CA LYS A 168 -10.44 -5.42 -5.00
C LYS A 168 -10.74 -5.04 -6.44
N ILE A 169 -9.72 -5.00 -7.29
CA ILE A 169 -9.83 -4.61 -8.70
C ILE A 169 -10.20 -5.80 -9.58
N LYS A 170 -9.50 -6.93 -9.43
CA LYS A 170 -9.62 -8.11 -10.29
C LYS A 170 -10.56 -9.20 -9.73
N HIS A 171 -10.89 -9.14 -8.45
CA HIS A 171 -11.68 -10.16 -7.72
C HIS A 171 -11.06 -11.58 -7.77
N GLU A 172 -9.72 -11.65 -7.82
CA GLU A 172 -8.93 -12.88 -7.83
C GLU A 172 -8.76 -13.43 -6.42
N VAL A 173 -9.53 -14.46 -6.05
CA VAL A 173 -9.61 -14.99 -4.68
C VAL A 173 -8.24 -15.37 -4.10
N ASP A 174 -7.34 -15.89 -4.92
CA ASP A 174 -5.99 -16.28 -4.51
C ASP A 174 -5.20 -15.11 -3.91
N ASP A 175 -5.41 -13.87 -4.38
CA ASP A 175 -4.78 -12.69 -3.81
C ASP A 175 -5.26 -12.37 -2.40
N ALA A 176 -6.56 -12.54 -2.14
CA ALA A 176 -7.12 -12.36 -0.79
C ALA A 176 -6.59 -13.44 0.16
N GLU A 177 -6.49 -14.68 -0.29
CA GLU A 177 -5.95 -15.78 0.50
C GLU A 177 -4.47 -15.60 0.81
N ARG A 178 -3.68 -15.16 -0.18
CA ARG A 178 -2.25 -14.84 0.03
C ARG A 178 -2.07 -13.64 0.94
N SER A 179 -2.81 -12.56 0.74
CA SER A 179 -2.81 -11.38 1.62
C SER A 179 -3.11 -11.76 3.07
N LEU A 180 -4.10 -12.62 3.28
CA LEU A 180 -4.46 -13.16 4.60
C LEU A 180 -3.34 -14.04 5.19
N SER A 181 -2.72 -14.89 4.38
CA SER A 181 -1.64 -15.77 4.83
C SER A 181 -0.43 -14.97 5.30
N LEU A 182 0.02 -14.00 4.49
CA LEU A 182 1.10 -13.08 4.85
C LEU A 182 0.77 -12.29 6.12
N SER A 183 -0.48 -11.84 6.27
CA SER A 183 -0.94 -11.15 7.49
C SER A 183 -0.83 -12.01 8.75
N ASN A 184 -1.02 -13.33 8.64
CA ASN A 184 -0.87 -14.26 9.75
C ASN A 184 0.60 -14.56 10.05
N GLU A 185 1.47 -14.62 9.04
CA GLU A 185 2.92 -14.79 9.20
C GLU A 185 3.59 -13.58 9.86
N ILE A 186 3.07 -12.39 9.59
CA ILE A 186 3.52 -11.14 10.22
C ILE A 186 3.22 -11.10 11.72
N TYR A 187 2.12 -11.71 12.16
CA TYR A 187 1.58 -11.52 13.51
C TYR A 187 2.57 -11.89 14.63
N PRO A 188 3.31 -13.02 14.58
CA PRO A 188 4.31 -13.34 15.59
C PRO A 188 5.53 -12.42 15.58
N LEU A 189 5.84 -11.78 14.45
CA LEU A 189 7.00 -10.89 14.28
C LEU A 189 6.75 -9.49 14.85
N SER A 190 5.48 -9.17 15.12
CA SER A 190 5.01 -7.90 15.67
C SER A 190 5.16 -7.87 17.19
N VAL A 191 6.33 -7.45 17.67
CA VAL A 191 6.52 -7.19 19.10
C VAL A 191 5.77 -5.90 19.48
N ASN A 192 4.56 -6.03 20.05
CA ASN A 192 3.85 -5.01 20.84
C ASN A 192 3.48 -3.65 20.18
N SER A 193 3.13 -3.60 18.88
CA SER A 193 2.59 -2.36 18.30
C SER A 193 1.06 -2.43 18.14
N ASP A 194 0.32 -1.50 18.72
CA ASP A 194 -1.14 -1.44 18.57
C ASP A 194 -1.56 -1.25 17.09
N ASP A 195 -0.75 -0.51 16.31
CA ASP A 195 -0.91 -0.31 14.86
C ASP A 195 -0.99 -1.60 14.03
N LEU A 196 -0.40 -2.68 14.55
CA LEU A 196 -0.31 -3.99 13.89
C LEU A 196 -1.59 -4.79 14.04
N VAL A 197 -2.20 -4.73 15.21
CA VAL A 197 -3.53 -5.32 15.44
C VAL A 197 -4.56 -4.66 14.52
N TRP A 198 -4.47 -3.34 14.30
CA TRP A 198 -5.34 -2.61 13.37
C TRP A 198 -5.15 -2.99 11.93
N SER A 199 -3.89 -3.06 11.49
CA SER A 199 -3.58 -3.46 10.11
C SER A 199 -4.11 -4.86 9.84
N ARG A 200 -4.00 -5.78 10.81
CA ARG A 200 -4.54 -7.13 10.73
C ARG A 200 -6.08 -7.14 10.73
N ILE A 201 -6.74 -6.41 11.62
CA ILE A 201 -8.21 -6.33 11.65
C ILE A 201 -8.74 -5.75 10.35
N ARG A 202 -8.11 -4.69 9.82
CA ARG A 202 -8.48 -4.09 8.53
C ARG A 202 -8.25 -5.09 7.38
N MET A 203 -7.11 -5.78 7.33
CA MET A 203 -6.84 -6.79 6.30
C MET A 203 -7.78 -7.99 6.41
N LEU A 204 -8.01 -8.53 7.61
CA LEU A 204 -8.95 -9.63 7.88
C LEU A 204 -10.37 -9.26 7.52
N SER A 205 -10.79 -8.03 7.85
CA SER A 205 -12.09 -7.51 7.45
C SER A 205 -12.17 -7.56 5.93
N ILE A 206 -11.30 -6.82 5.22
CA ILE A 206 -11.39 -6.70 3.76
C ILE A 206 -11.24 -8.05 3.04
N THR A 207 -10.26 -8.88 3.41
CA THR A 207 -10.03 -10.21 2.79
C THR A 207 -11.18 -11.17 3.10
N GLY A 208 -11.57 -11.28 4.37
CA GLY A 208 -12.69 -12.12 4.80
C GLY A 208 -13.98 -11.73 4.08
N LEU A 209 -14.30 -10.44 4.00
CA LEU A 209 -15.52 -9.95 3.36
C LEU A 209 -15.62 -10.23 1.88
N SER A 210 -14.49 -10.12 1.20
CA SER A 210 -14.49 -10.25 -0.23
C SER A 210 -14.48 -11.71 -0.70
N HIS A 211 -14.00 -12.61 0.17
CA HIS A 211 -14.21 -14.05 0.06
C HIS A 211 -15.67 -14.42 0.40
N MET A 212 -16.26 -13.77 1.41
CA MET A 212 -17.61 -14.04 1.92
C MET A 212 -18.77 -13.70 0.96
N GLY A 213 -18.60 -12.73 0.05
CA GLY A 213 -19.59 -12.46 -1.00
C GLY A 213 -19.88 -13.67 -1.91
N ARG A 214 -18.99 -14.68 -1.93
CA ARG A 214 -19.14 -15.91 -2.73
C ARG A 214 -19.43 -17.17 -1.89
N ARG A 215 -19.23 -17.17 -0.56
CA ARG A 215 -19.48 -18.32 0.33
C ARG A 215 -20.04 -17.87 1.69
N PHE A 216 -21.37 -17.77 1.78
CA PHE A 216 -22.08 -17.41 3.03
C PHE A 216 -21.85 -18.38 4.21
N SER A 217 -21.35 -19.59 3.97
CA SER A 217 -21.15 -20.61 5.02
C SER A 217 -20.01 -20.32 6.01
N ASP A 218 -19.09 -19.40 5.68
CA ASP A 218 -17.89 -19.15 6.50
C ASP A 218 -17.95 -17.89 7.37
N ILE A 219 -19.10 -17.22 7.42
CA ILE A 219 -19.32 -16.00 8.23
C ILE A 219 -18.95 -16.22 9.70
N SER A 220 -19.31 -17.36 10.27
CA SER A 220 -19.03 -17.69 11.68
C SER A 220 -17.52 -17.80 11.98
N GLN A 221 -16.70 -18.23 11.02
CA GLN A 221 -15.24 -18.32 11.22
C GLN A 221 -14.59 -16.95 11.21
N VAL A 222 -15.06 -16.04 10.36
CA VAL A 222 -14.59 -14.65 10.33
C VAL A 222 -14.98 -13.95 11.62
N PHE A 223 -16.22 -14.11 12.08
CA PHE A 223 -16.65 -13.59 13.39
C PHE A 223 -15.77 -14.09 14.52
N LYS A 224 -15.49 -15.40 14.56
CA LYS A 224 -14.63 -15.99 15.57
C LYS A 224 -13.22 -15.39 15.53
N ARG A 225 -12.59 -15.27 14.35
CA ARG A 225 -11.23 -14.71 14.21
C ARG A 225 -11.16 -13.22 14.54
N VAL A 226 -12.19 -12.47 14.17
CA VAL A 226 -12.32 -11.05 14.50
C VAL A 226 -12.54 -10.87 16.00
N GLN A 227 -13.39 -11.70 16.61
CA GLN A 227 -13.63 -11.71 18.04
C GLN A 227 -12.35 -12.08 18.81
N GLU A 228 -11.60 -13.09 18.35
CA GLU A 228 -10.29 -13.44 18.88
C GLU A 228 -9.30 -12.26 18.79
N GLY A 229 -9.28 -11.54 17.66
CA GLY A 229 -8.47 -10.33 17.50
C GLY A 229 -8.90 -9.17 18.42
N ALA A 230 -10.20 -8.93 18.55
CA ALA A 230 -10.76 -7.87 19.40
C ALA A 230 -10.60 -8.16 20.89
N LEU A 231 -10.70 -9.43 21.31
CA LEU A 231 -10.44 -9.87 22.68
C LEU A 231 -8.99 -9.62 23.08
N ILE A 232 -8.05 -9.79 22.14
CA ILE A 232 -6.63 -9.49 22.36
C ILE A 232 -6.40 -7.96 22.48
N SER A 233 -7.21 -7.13 21.82
CA SER A 233 -7.08 -5.66 21.82
C SER A 233 -8.02 -4.92 22.78
N SER A 234 -8.54 -5.60 23.81
CA SER A 234 -9.61 -5.15 24.73
C SER A 234 -9.50 -3.76 25.37
N GLN A 235 -8.42 -3.01 25.15
CA GLN A 235 -8.24 -1.63 25.58
C GLN A 235 -8.62 -0.57 24.55
N ASN A 236 -8.94 -0.92 23.30
CA ASN A 236 -9.23 0.06 22.26
C ASN A 236 -10.69 -0.03 21.78
N LEU A 237 -11.48 0.98 22.15
CA LEU A 237 -12.93 1.08 21.96
C LEU A 237 -13.33 1.40 20.50
N GLU A 238 -12.48 2.13 19.78
CA GLU A 238 -12.73 2.57 18.39
C GLU A 238 -12.74 1.38 17.41
N SER A 239 -12.03 0.33 17.80
CA SER A 239 -11.87 -0.98 17.17
C SER A 239 -13.16 -1.77 17.00
N ILE A 240 -13.88 -1.91 18.12
CA ILE A 240 -15.13 -2.65 18.20
C ILE A 240 -16.19 -1.86 17.43
N HIS A 241 -16.13 -0.52 17.47
CA HIS A 241 -16.99 0.36 16.70
C HIS A 241 -16.73 0.31 15.19
N ALA A 242 -15.48 0.38 14.73
CA ALA A 242 -15.17 0.32 13.30
C ALA A 242 -15.64 -1.01 12.69
N LEU A 243 -15.42 -2.10 13.44
CA LEU A 243 -15.91 -3.43 13.07
C LEU A 243 -17.45 -3.49 13.06
N TYR A 244 -18.11 -2.96 14.09
CA TYR A 244 -19.56 -2.97 14.21
C TYR A 244 -20.25 -2.13 13.12
N TYR A 245 -19.79 -0.90 12.92
CA TYR A 245 -20.30 0.00 11.87
C TYR A 245 -20.13 -0.64 10.48
N PHE A 246 -19.01 -1.31 10.28
CA PHE A 246 -18.71 -2.01 9.05
C PHE A 246 -19.64 -3.23 8.83
N LEU A 247 -19.82 -4.08 9.84
CA LEU A 247 -20.75 -5.21 9.80
C LEU A 247 -22.19 -4.75 9.58
N ALA A 248 -22.65 -3.74 10.31
CA ALA A 248 -23.97 -3.15 10.17
C ALA A 248 -24.23 -2.64 8.73
N LYS A 249 -23.23 -2.02 8.10
CA LYS A 249 -23.32 -1.54 6.71
C LYS A 249 -23.44 -2.69 5.70
N GLN A 250 -22.78 -3.83 5.93
CA GLN A 250 -22.86 -5.00 5.05
C GLN A 250 -24.14 -5.81 5.21
N PHE A 251 -24.62 -5.98 6.44
CA PHE A 251 -25.91 -6.65 6.69
C PHE A 251 -27.11 -5.82 6.24
N LYS A 252 -26.97 -4.48 6.13
CA LYS A 252 -27.95 -3.63 5.42
C LYS A 252 -28.12 -4.04 3.94
N PHE A 253 -27.13 -4.70 3.33
CA PHE A 253 -27.22 -5.26 1.97
C PHE A 253 -27.61 -6.75 1.92
N ALA A 254 -27.40 -7.51 3.00
CA ALA A 254 -27.70 -8.94 3.08
C ALA A 254 -28.91 -9.21 3.98
N ALA A 255 -30.09 -8.73 3.58
CA ALA A 255 -31.35 -8.98 4.28
C ALA A 255 -31.81 -10.44 4.07
N LEU A 256 -31.34 -11.35 4.94
CA LEU A 256 -31.89 -12.69 5.15
C LEU A 256 -31.98 -12.95 6.66
N ASP A 257 -33.14 -13.46 7.10
CA ASP A 257 -33.56 -13.64 8.51
C ASP A 257 -32.56 -14.40 9.40
N SER A 258 -31.71 -15.25 8.84
CA SER A 258 -30.72 -16.05 9.59
C SER A 258 -29.64 -15.20 10.28
N ASN A 259 -29.40 -13.97 9.83
CA ASN A 259 -28.31 -13.12 10.31
C ASN A 259 -28.75 -12.19 11.46
N LEU A 260 -30.05 -12.00 11.66
CA LEU A 260 -30.62 -11.12 12.69
C LEU A 260 -30.29 -11.59 14.12
N SER A 261 -30.25 -12.90 14.35
CA SER A 261 -29.89 -13.46 15.67
C SER A 261 -28.42 -13.17 16.03
N GLN A 262 -27.51 -13.28 15.05
CA GLN A 262 -26.08 -13.00 15.26
C GLN A 262 -25.83 -11.50 15.48
N MET A 263 -26.57 -10.63 14.78
CA MET A 263 -26.48 -9.19 15.00
C MET A 263 -26.96 -8.79 16.41
N ARG A 264 -28.03 -9.42 16.92
CA ARG A 264 -28.50 -9.19 18.30
C ARG A 264 -27.51 -9.68 19.35
N GLU A 265 -26.78 -10.75 19.08
CA GLU A 265 -25.73 -11.25 19.97
C GLU A 265 -24.56 -10.27 20.05
N ILE A 266 -24.13 -9.72 18.91
CA ILE A 266 -23.07 -8.68 18.86
C ILE A 266 -23.53 -7.40 19.56
N GLU A 267 -24.77 -6.98 19.30
CA GLU A 267 -25.39 -5.85 19.97
C GLU A 267 -25.42 -6.05 21.50
N GLN A 268 -25.75 -7.25 21.98
CA GLN A 268 -25.67 -7.59 23.41
C GLN A 268 -24.25 -7.55 23.96
N ILE A 269 -23.25 -8.05 23.23
CA ILE A 269 -21.84 -7.98 23.63
C ILE A 269 -21.41 -6.51 23.77
N ILE A 270 -21.80 -5.66 22.81
CA ILE A 270 -21.54 -4.22 22.80
C ILE A 270 -22.20 -3.55 24.01
N TYR A 271 -23.51 -3.74 24.22
CA TYR A 271 -24.21 -3.18 25.37
C TYR A 271 -23.74 -3.72 26.73
N SER A 272 -23.13 -4.91 26.77
CA SER A 272 -22.54 -5.46 28.00
C SER A 272 -21.21 -4.82 28.38
N HIS A 273 -20.59 -4.03 27.49
CA HIS A 273 -19.31 -3.40 27.77
C HIS A 273 -19.46 -2.25 28.79
N PRO A 274 -18.57 -2.12 29.80
CA PRO A 274 -18.69 -1.12 30.87
C PRO A 274 -18.70 0.35 30.38
N GLU A 275 -18.10 0.59 29.22
CA GLU A 275 -18.00 1.93 28.63
C GLU A 275 -19.08 2.24 27.58
N HIS A 276 -20.06 1.36 27.37
CA HIS A 276 -21.00 1.51 26.26
C HIS A 276 -21.81 2.82 26.29
N THR A 277 -22.03 3.36 27.48
CA THR A 277 -22.76 4.62 27.68
C THR A 277 -21.94 5.86 27.30
N LYS A 278 -20.62 5.75 27.18
CA LYS A 278 -19.75 6.79 26.62
C LYS A 278 -19.87 6.86 25.09
N TRP A 279 -20.47 5.85 24.46
CA TRP A 279 -20.69 5.78 23.02
C TRP A 279 -21.90 6.64 22.62
N LYS A 280 -21.65 7.93 22.32
CA LYS A 280 -22.69 8.85 21.82
C LYS A 280 -22.97 8.62 20.33
N PHE A 281 -23.49 7.46 19.95
CA PHE A 281 -24.03 7.25 18.61
C PHE A 281 -25.33 6.45 18.67
N PRO A 282 -26.44 6.97 18.10
CA PRO A 282 -27.67 6.21 17.99
C PRO A 282 -27.50 5.14 16.92
N ILE A 283 -27.44 3.88 17.37
CA ILE A 283 -27.11 2.69 16.58
C ILE A 283 -28.13 2.40 15.44
N PHE A 284 -29.27 3.10 15.37
CA PHE A 284 -30.28 2.92 14.31
C PHE A 284 -30.83 4.20 13.63
N ASN A 285 -30.30 5.40 13.90
CA ASN A 285 -30.93 6.64 13.38
C ASN A 285 -30.58 7.02 11.92
N TYR A 286 -29.95 6.16 11.13
CA TYR A 286 -29.58 6.45 9.73
C TYR A 286 -30.39 5.66 8.68
N ALA A 287 -31.60 5.24 9.04
CA ALA A 287 -32.66 5.02 8.08
C ALA A 287 -33.93 5.58 8.69
N THR A 288 -34.59 6.52 8.02
CA THR A 288 -35.98 6.80 8.37
C THR A 288 -36.77 5.49 8.23
N GLU A 289 -37.81 5.32 9.04
CA GLU A 289 -38.73 4.16 8.93
C GLU A 289 -39.23 3.99 7.48
N ALA A 290 -39.32 5.10 6.74
CA ALA A 290 -39.62 5.12 5.31
C ALA A 290 -38.55 4.44 4.43
N GLU A 291 -37.25 4.70 4.62
CA GLU A 291 -36.17 4.07 3.86
C GLU A 291 -36.03 2.57 4.17
N LEU A 292 -36.34 2.18 5.41
CA LEU A 292 -36.41 0.78 5.81
C LEU A 292 -37.61 0.07 5.15
N ASN A 293 -38.78 0.71 5.16
CA ASN A 293 -39.99 0.18 4.52
C ASN A 293 -39.88 0.14 2.99
N GLU A 294 -39.19 1.09 2.37
CA GLU A 294 -38.91 1.10 0.92
C GLU A 294 -37.96 -0.04 0.52
N SER A 295 -36.93 -0.30 1.34
CA SER A 295 -36.02 -1.42 1.14
C SER A 295 -36.73 -2.77 1.31
N ILE A 296 -37.64 -2.89 2.29
CA ILE A 296 -38.49 -4.08 2.51
C ILE A 296 -39.48 -4.29 1.35
N ALA A 297 -40.05 -3.21 0.80
CA ALA A 297 -40.95 -3.26 -0.35
C ALA A 297 -40.23 -3.71 -1.62
N LEU A 298 -39.01 -3.20 -1.88
CA LEU A 298 -38.16 -3.63 -3.00
C LEU A 298 -37.77 -5.11 -2.90
N LEU A 299 -37.41 -5.58 -1.70
CA LEU A 299 -37.14 -7.00 -1.45
C LEU A 299 -38.37 -7.88 -1.65
N SER A 300 -39.55 -7.43 -1.20
CA SER A 300 -40.82 -8.15 -1.42
C SER A 300 -41.19 -8.24 -2.90
N LEU A 301 -40.84 -7.22 -3.70
CA LEU A 301 -41.04 -7.19 -5.16
C LEU A 301 -40.09 -8.15 -5.88
N MET A 302 -38.84 -8.26 -5.41
CA MET A 302 -37.86 -9.18 -5.98
C MET A 302 -38.18 -10.65 -5.68
N ILE A 303 -38.75 -10.94 -4.50
CA ILE A 303 -39.16 -12.29 -4.10
C ILE A 303 -40.43 -12.74 -4.86
N THR A 304 -41.34 -11.82 -5.17
CA THR A 304 -42.58 -12.15 -5.90
C THR A 304 -42.40 -12.31 -7.41
N HIS A 305 -41.29 -11.84 -7.99
CA HIS A 305 -40.97 -12.00 -9.43
C HIS A 305 -40.06 -13.20 -9.74
N GLN A 306 -39.67 -14.00 -8.74
CA GLN A 306 -38.93 -15.26 -8.93
C GLN A 306 -39.76 -16.52 -8.63
N GLY A 307 -41.09 -16.39 -8.55
CA GLY A 307 -42.04 -17.51 -8.48
C GLY A 307 -42.69 -17.78 -9.83
#